data_AF-A0A7C9A3D0-F1
#
_entry.id   AF-A0A7C9A3D0-F1
#
_cell.length_a   1.000
_cell.length_b   1.000
_cell.length_c   1.000
_cell.angle_alpha   90.00
_cell.angle_beta   90.00
_cell.angle_gamma   90.00
#
_symmetry.space_group_name_H-M   'P 1'
#
loop_
_entity.id
_entity.type
_entity.pdbx_description
1 polymer ?
#
loop_
_entity_poly.entity_id
_entity_poly.type
_entity_poly.pdbx_seq_one_letter_code
_entity_poly.pdbx_strand_id
1 'polypeptide(L)'
;TLQLPHFLSLPPTMAATKIYLLLALALLQCLSSMASDRKTYIVHMKHHLRPSIYSTHHDWYQASLESLSEEQPSSSSSSAASLLYSYSSAYAGFAASLTDAEAAALSSSDSVVGVYEDTVYTLHTTRTPEFLGLDVAGEGLTAGDKLDSSDVIIGVLDTGITPESKSFD
;
A
#
# COMPACT_ATOMS: atom_id res chain seq x y z
N THR A 1 -3.23 66.22 30.60
CA THR A 1 -3.77 65.06 31.35
C THR A 1 -4.03 63.94 30.38
N LEU A 2 -3.02 63.12 30.11
CA LEU A 2 -3.12 61.90 29.28
C LEU A 2 -2.91 60.71 30.21
N GLN A 3 -4.01 60.09 30.62
CA GLN A 3 -4.02 58.89 31.44
C GLN A 3 -3.59 57.71 30.55
N LEU A 4 -2.40 57.13 30.81
CA LEU A 4 -2.02 55.89 30.15
C LEU A 4 -3.01 54.78 30.53
N PRO A 5 -3.37 53.88 29.59
CA PRO A 5 -4.29 52.80 29.89
C PRO A 5 -3.65 51.83 30.87
N HIS A 6 -4.39 51.52 31.93
CA HIS A 6 -4.04 50.52 32.93
C HIS A 6 -4.02 49.17 32.21
N PHE A 7 -2.82 48.70 31.83
CA PHE A 7 -2.64 47.35 31.32
C PHE A 7 -3.16 46.37 32.39
N LEU A 8 -4.25 45.67 32.09
CA LEU A 8 -4.71 44.55 32.90
C LEU A 8 -3.59 43.49 32.89
N SER A 9 -2.77 43.46 33.93
CA SER A 9 -1.89 42.33 34.19
C SER A 9 -2.77 41.13 34.51
N LEU A 10 -2.78 40.14 33.63
CA LEU A 10 -3.47 38.87 33.90
C LEU A 10 -2.94 38.28 35.21
N PRO A 11 -3.81 37.79 36.11
CA PRO A 11 -3.37 37.22 37.38
C PRO A 11 -2.46 36.00 37.10
N PRO A 12 -1.40 35.79 37.92
CA PRO A 12 -0.38 34.77 37.68
C PRO A 12 -0.95 33.35 37.56
N THR A 13 -2.10 33.10 38.17
CA THR A 13 -2.84 31.83 38.11
C THR A 13 -3.41 31.51 36.72
N MET A 14 -3.79 32.53 35.93
CA MET A 14 -4.30 32.37 34.56
C MET A 14 -3.20 32.09 33.54
N ALA A 15 -1.96 32.55 33.80
CA ALA A 15 -0.81 32.24 32.95
C ALA A 15 -0.36 30.78 33.15
N ALA A 16 -0.32 30.32 34.41
CA ALA A 16 0.05 28.94 34.73
C ALA A 16 -0.92 27.91 34.13
N THR A 17 -2.24 28.14 34.23
CA THR A 17 -3.25 27.23 33.64
C THR A 17 -3.14 27.11 32.13
N LYS A 18 -2.81 28.20 31.42
CA LYS A 18 -2.56 28.15 29.97
C LYS A 18 -1.32 27.33 29.64
N ILE A 19 -0.25 27.43 30.43
CA ILE A 19 0.97 26.63 30.24
C ILE A 19 0.68 25.14 30.43
N TYR A 20 -0.05 24.77 31.49
CA TYR A 20 -0.45 23.37 31.71
C TYR A 20 -1.37 22.84 30.59
N LEU A 21 -2.29 23.67 30.09
CA LEU A 21 -3.15 23.30 28.97
C LEU A 21 -2.36 23.09 27.67
N LEU A 22 -1.40 23.96 27.37
CA LEU A 22 -0.53 23.84 26.20
C LEU A 22 0.39 22.61 26.31
N LEU A 23 0.93 22.34 27.50
CA LEU A 23 1.71 21.13 27.77
C LEU A 23 0.86 19.86 27.61
N ALA A 24 -0.36 19.85 28.15
CA ALA A 24 -1.28 18.72 28.00
C ALA A 24 -1.67 18.49 26.53
N LEU A 25 -1.91 19.56 25.77
CA LEU A 25 -2.22 19.47 24.35
C LEU A 25 -1.03 18.97 23.52
N ALA A 26 0.17 19.46 23.80
CA ALA A 26 1.41 18.98 23.19
C ALA A 26 1.67 17.50 23.53
N LEU A 27 1.42 17.09 24.78
CA LEU A 27 1.54 15.69 25.19
C LEU A 27 0.53 14.80 24.44
N LEU A 28 -0.71 15.28 24.28
CA LEU A 28 -1.76 14.55 23.55
C LEU A 28 -1.44 14.41 22.06
N GLN A 29 -0.89 15.46 21.43
CA GLN A 29 -0.42 15.41 20.04
C GLN A 29 0.76 14.45 19.86
N CYS A 30 1.70 14.44 20.83
CA CYS A 30 2.83 13.51 20.82
C CYS A 30 2.38 12.05 20.97
N LEU A 31 1.42 11.79 21.86
CA LEU A 31 0.83 10.46 22.04
C LEU A 31 0.10 9.95 20.79
N SER A 32 -0.52 10.86 20.03
CA SER A 32 -1.22 10.52 18.78
C SER A 32 -0.24 10.15 17.66
N SER A 33 0.93 10.79 17.61
CA SER A 33 1.99 10.50 16.64
C SER A 33 2.67 9.14 16.85
N MET A 34 2.47 8.50 18.00
CA MET A 34 2.95 7.14 18.27
C MET A 34 2.02 6.05 17.70
N ALA A 35 0.84 6.42 17.17
CA ALA A 35 0.01 5.46 16.46
C ALA A 35 0.71 5.11 15.13
N SER A 36 1.18 3.87 15.03
CA SER A 36 1.83 3.38 13.83
C SER A 36 0.79 3.10 12.75
N ASP A 37 0.71 3.97 11.75
CA ASP A 37 -0.16 3.77 10.60
C ASP A 37 0.40 2.63 9.74
N ARG A 38 -0.45 1.64 9.45
CA ARG A 38 -0.06 0.45 8.70
C ARG A 38 -0.76 0.46 7.36
N LYS A 39 0.01 0.22 6.30
CA LYS A 39 -0.47 0.14 4.92
C LYS A 39 -0.18 -1.23 4.35
N THR A 40 -0.84 -1.56 3.24
CA THR A 40 -0.49 -2.75 2.48
C THR A 40 0.71 -2.45 1.60
N TYR A 41 1.72 -3.31 1.67
CA TYR A 41 2.90 -3.24 0.83
C TYR A 41 3.08 -4.55 0.07
N ILE A 42 3.49 -4.46 -1.19
CA ILE A 42 3.93 -5.58 -2.02
C ILE A 42 5.45 -5.67 -1.95
N VAL A 43 5.96 -6.80 -1.48
CA VAL A 43 7.38 -7.09 -1.34
C VAL A 43 7.83 -8.05 -2.44
N HIS A 44 8.74 -7.60 -3.28
CA HIS A 44 9.37 -8.39 -4.33
C HIS A 44 10.58 -9.13 -3.75
N MET A 45 10.60 -10.45 -3.87
CA MET A 45 11.64 -11.31 -3.30
C MET A 45 12.52 -11.92 -4.38
N LYS A 46 13.82 -12.05 -4.09
CA LYS A 46 14.74 -12.89 -4.87
C LYS A 46 14.42 -14.36 -4.61
N HIS A 47 13.43 -14.87 -5.34
CA HIS A 47 12.82 -16.19 -5.12
C HIS A 47 13.85 -17.32 -4.94
N HIS A 48 14.90 -17.33 -5.75
CA HIS A 48 15.94 -18.37 -5.75
C HIS A 48 16.85 -18.36 -4.51
N LEU A 49 16.80 -17.30 -3.69
CA LEU A 49 17.59 -17.21 -2.46
C LEU A 49 16.89 -17.80 -1.24
N ARG A 50 15.71 -18.42 -1.40
CA ARG A 50 14.99 -19.06 -0.29
C ARG A 50 15.91 -20.07 0.42
N PRO A 51 16.22 -19.85 1.71
CA PRO A 51 17.01 -20.79 2.49
C PRO A 51 16.36 -22.17 2.57
N SER A 52 17.15 -23.24 2.51
CA SER A 52 16.66 -24.63 2.52
C SER A 52 16.00 -25.06 3.84
N ILE A 53 16.17 -24.26 4.91
CA ILE A 53 15.48 -24.46 6.18
C ILE A 53 13.96 -24.24 6.06
N TYR A 54 13.51 -23.47 5.06
CA TYR A 54 12.10 -23.23 4.81
C TYR A 54 11.56 -24.21 3.74
N SER A 55 10.49 -24.92 4.08
CA SER A 55 9.81 -25.85 3.17
C SER A 55 9.20 -25.14 1.97
N THR A 56 8.53 -24.02 2.20
CA THR A 56 7.83 -23.24 1.17
C THR A 56 8.30 -21.79 1.17
N HIS A 57 8.02 -21.07 0.07
CA HIS A 57 8.25 -19.62 0.05
C HIS A 57 7.35 -18.89 1.04
N HIS A 58 6.15 -19.41 1.29
CA HIS A 58 5.24 -18.87 2.29
C HIS A 58 5.85 -18.89 3.70
N ASP A 59 6.45 -20.01 4.10
CA ASP A 59 7.11 -20.15 5.41
C ASP A 59 8.29 -19.17 5.55
N TRP A 60 9.07 -19.01 4.47
CA TRP A 60 10.17 -18.04 4.44
C TRP A 60 9.68 -16.59 4.56
N TYR A 61 8.61 -16.24 3.84
CA TYR A 61 8.03 -14.89 3.89
C TYR A 61 7.44 -14.59 5.27
N GLN A 62 6.74 -15.54 5.88
CA GLN A 62 6.22 -15.39 7.24
C GLN A 62 7.34 -15.17 8.26
N ALA A 63 8.40 -15.98 8.21
CA ALA A 63 9.56 -15.80 9.10
C ALA A 63 10.25 -14.45 8.90
N SER A 64 10.30 -13.95 7.66
CA SER A 64 10.86 -12.62 7.34
C SER A 64 10.04 -11.47 7.96
N LEU A 65 8.74 -11.66 8.19
CA LEU A 65 7.89 -10.69 8.88
C LEU A 65 7.99 -10.80 10.40
N GLU A 66 8.10 -12.02 10.93
CA GLU A 66 8.27 -12.28 12.36
C GLU A 66 9.57 -11.62 12.88
N SER A 67 10.66 -11.66 12.11
CA SER A 67 11.93 -11.01 12.50
C SER A 67 11.83 -9.50 12.66
N LEU A 68 10.89 -8.82 11.98
CA LEU A 68 10.69 -7.38 12.13
C LEU A 68 10.08 -7.01 13.49
N SER A 69 9.34 -7.95 14.08
CA SER A 69 8.68 -7.75 15.38
C SER A 69 9.66 -7.83 16.54
N GLU A 70 10.80 -8.52 16.37
CA GLU A 70 11.84 -8.63 17.39
C GLU A 70 12.73 -7.37 17.47
N GLU A 71 12.86 -6.62 16.37
CA GLU A 71 13.71 -5.42 16.32
C GLU A 71 13.05 -4.15 16.89
N GLN A 72 11.73 -4.15 17.12
CA GLN A 72 11.00 -3.00 17.67
C GLN A 72 10.60 -3.24 19.13
N PRO A 73 11.10 -2.43 20.09
CA PRO A 73 10.68 -2.53 21.48
C PRO A 73 9.18 -2.25 21.59
N SER A 74 8.45 -3.25 22.10
CA SER A 74 7.02 -3.28 22.37
C SER A 74 6.58 -2.16 23.32
N SER A 75 6.46 -0.94 22.79
CA SER A 75 5.96 0.23 23.52
C SER A 75 4.61 0.73 23.00
N SER A 76 4.03 0.07 21.99
CA SER A 76 2.66 0.33 21.58
C SER A 76 1.95 -0.97 21.21
N SER A 77 0.66 -1.05 21.55
CA SER A 77 -0.28 -2.12 21.18
C SER A 77 -0.59 -2.13 19.66
N SER A 78 0.38 -1.78 18.82
CA SER A 78 0.23 -1.82 17.36
C SER A 78 0.25 -3.28 16.90
N SER A 79 -0.76 -3.70 16.14
CA SER A 79 -0.81 -5.01 15.48
C SER A 79 0.51 -5.33 14.79
N ALA A 80 1.00 -6.56 14.92
CA ALA A 80 2.25 -7.01 14.30
C ALA A 80 2.17 -7.04 12.76
N ALA A 81 3.33 -7.11 12.10
CA ALA A 81 3.42 -7.37 10.67
C ALA A 81 2.69 -8.65 10.30
N SER A 82 1.78 -8.56 9.33
CA SER A 82 0.91 -9.67 8.94
C SER A 82 1.00 -9.93 7.44
N LEU A 83 1.18 -11.20 7.10
CA LEU A 83 1.17 -11.68 5.73
C LEU A 83 -0.28 -11.71 5.21
N LEU A 84 -0.55 -11.03 4.09
CA LEU A 84 -1.87 -10.97 3.47
C LEU A 84 -2.00 -11.96 2.32
N TYR A 85 -0.99 -12.00 1.44
CA TYR A 85 -0.95 -12.90 0.28
C TYR A 85 0.48 -13.30 -0.04
N SER A 86 0.66 -14.51 -0.59
CA SER A 86 1.93 -14.95 -1.19
C SER A 86 1.75 -15.14 -2.70
N TYR A 87 2.65 -14.54 -3.47
CA TYR A 87 2.71 -14.67 -4.92
C TYR A 87 3.82 -15.66 -5.30
N SER A 88 3.46 -16.64 -6.13
CA SER A 88 4.39 -17.70 -6.57
C SER A 88 4.41 -17.93 -8.08
N SER A 89 3.35 -17.58 -8.81
CA SER A 89 3.23 -17.90 -10.25
C SER A 89 3.81 -16.82 -11.16
N ALA A 90 3.14 -15.66 -11.24
CA ALA A 90 3.53 -14.56 -12.14
C ALA A 90 4.47 -13.53 -11.47
N TYR A 91 4.58 -13.60 -10.15
CA TYR A 91 5.37 -12.68 -9.34
C TYR A 91 5.93 -13.45 -8.15
N ALA A 92 7.19 -13.18 -7.79
CA ALA A 92 7.84 -13.80 -6.64
C ALA A 92 7.85 -12.83 -5.46
N GLY A 93 6.92 -13.00 -4.53
CA GLY A 93 6.82 -12.04 -3.43
C GLY A 93 5.62 -12.26 -2.55
N PHE A 94 5.28 -11.24 -1.78
CA PHE A 94 4.11 -11.27 -0.92
C PHE A 94 3.53 -9.88 -0.69
N ALA A 95 2.27 -9.82 -0.27
CA ALA A 95 1.66 -8.62 0.28
C ALA A 95 1.58 -8.73 1.79
N ALA A 96 1.88 -7.65 2.51
CA ALA A 96 1.83 -7.59 3.97
C ALA A 96 1.32 -6.24 4.47
N SER A 97 0.70 -6.25 5.65
CA SER A 97 0.38 -5.03 6.39
C SER A 97 1.60 -4.59 7.18
N LEU A 98 2.20 -3.45 6.81
CA LEU A 98 3.46 -2.95 7.36
C LEU A 98 3.34 -1.47 7.73
N THR A 99 4.12 -1.07 8.72
CA THR A 99 4.46 0.34 8.94
C THR A 99 5.51 0.79 7.92
N ASP A 100 5.62 2.10 7.70
CA ASP A 100 6.65 2.65 6.79
C ASP A 100 8.07 2.26 7.25
N ALA A 101 8.29 2.13 8.57
CA ALA A 101 9.57 1.73 9.15
C ALA A 101 9.89 0.24 8.88
N GLU A 102 8.91 -0.65 9.05
CA GLU A 102 9.06 -2.08 8.72
C GLU A 102 9.27 -2.29 7.21
N ALA A 103 8.57 -1.52 6.36
CA ALA A 103 8.77 -1.55 4.91
C ALA A 103 10.19 -1.12 4.53
N ALA A 104 10.73 -0.08 5.17
CA ALA A 104 12.11 0.37 4.97
C ALA A 104 13.14 -0.67 5.45
N ALA A 105 12.87 -1.34 6.58
CA ALA A 105 13.70 -2.41 7.09
C ALA A 105 13.76 -3.60 6.10
N LEU A 106 12.61 -4.03 5.57
CA LEU A 106 12.57 -5.06 4.53
C LEU A 106 13.33 -4.65 3.26
N SER A 107 13.15 -3.41 2.80
CA SER A 107 13.83 -2.90 1.61
C SER A 107 15.37 -2.95 1.71
N SER A 108 15.90 -2.97 2.94
CA SER A 108 17.33 -3.06 3.21
C SER A 108 17.87 -4.51 3.20
N SER A 109 17.01 -5.52 3.10
CA SER A 109 17.40 -6.93 3.07
C SER A 109 17.96 -7.34 1.71
N ASP A 110 19.08 -8.05 1.69
CA ASP A 110 19.68 -8.61 0.47
C ASP A 110 18.75 -9.57 -0.28
N SER A 111 17.75 -10.14 0.39
CA SER A 111 16.76 -11.02 -0.22
C SER A 111 15.67 -10.26 -0.98
N VAL A 112 15.49 -8.97 -0.69
CA VAL A 112 14.43 -8.13 -1.28
C VAL A 112 14.93 -7.44 -2.55
N VAL A 113 14.09 -7.43 -3.58
CA VAL A 113 14.32 -6.67 -4.82
C VAL A 113 13.70 -5.27 -4.71
N GLY A 114 12.54 -5.17 -4.06
CA GLY A 114 11.85 -3.90 -3.84
C GLY A 114 10.63 -4.07 -2.96
N VAL A 115 10.20 -2.96 -2.36
CA VAL A 115 8.98 -2.86 -1.55
C VAL A 115 8.16 -1.68 -2.09
N TYR A 116 6.88 -1.93 -2.37
CA TYR A 116 5.99 -0.97 -3.03
C TYR A 116 4.70 -0.84 -2.22
N GLU A 117 4.25 0.38 -1.95
CA GLU A 117 2.93 0.61 -1.33
C GLU A 117 1.86 0.15 -2.32
N ASP A 118 0.95 -0.72 -1.86
CA ASP A 118 -0.17 -1.19 -2.67
C ASP A 118 -1.19 -0.07 -2.83
N THR A 119 -1.51 0.25 -4.09
CA THR A 119 -2.34 1.41 -4.44
C THR A 119 -3.50 0.96 -5.30
N VAL A 120 -4.70 1.45 -4.98
CA VAL A 120 -5.87 1.22 -5.82
C VAL A 120 -5.77 2.10 -7.08
N TYR A 121 -5.69 1.45 -8.24
CA TYR A 121 -5.72 2.14 -9.53
C TYR A 121 -7.16 2.31 -10.02
N THR A 122 -7.47 3.49 -10.52
CA THR A 122 -8.75 3.78 -11.18
C THR A 122 -8.65 3.47 -12.67
N LEU A 123 -9.69 2.84 -13.22
CA LEU A 123 -9.72 2.45 -14.62
C LEU A 123 -9.81 3.68 -15.54
N HIS A 124 -8.95 3.70 -16.55
CA HIS A 124 -8.97 4.69 -17.62
C HIS A 124 -9.13 3.98 -18.96
N THR A 125 -10.36 3.56 -19.31
CA THR A 125 -10.65 2.72 -20.49
C THR A 125 -11.01 3.51 -21.75
N THR A 126 -10.69 4.81 -21.83
CA THR A 126 -11.22 5.67 -22.90
C THR A 126 -10.62 5.42 -24.28
N ARG A 127 -9.54 4.64 -24.41
CA ARG A 127 -8.84 4.41 -25.70
C ARG A 127 -8.37 2.96 -25.93
N THR A 128 -9.06 1.97 -25.36
CA THR A 128 -8.71 0.55 -25.56
C THR A 128 -8.64 0.13 -27.04
N PRO A 129 -9.55 0.56 -27.95
CA PRO A 129 -9.44 0.22 -29.36
C PRO A 129 -8.14 0.75 -30.01
N GLU A 130 -7.75 1.98 -29.71
CA GLU A 130 -6.47 2.56 -30.19
C GLU A 130 -5.26 1.82 -29.61
N PHE A 131 -5.28 1.51 -28.30
CA PHE A 131 -4.19 0.76 -27.64
C PHE A 131 -3.97 -0.63 -28.25
N LEU A 132 -5.07 -1.31 -28.62
CA LEU A 132 -5.03 -2.63 -29.24
C LEU A 132 -4.84 -2.58 -30.76
N GLY A 133 -4.72 -1.39 -31.37
CA GLY A 133 -4.60 -1.21 -32.83
C GLY A 133 -5.85 -1.63 -33.60
N LEU A 134 -7.03 -1.54 -32.97
CA LEU A 134 -8.33 -1.94 -33.51
C LEU A 134 -9.10 -0.76 -34.14
N ASP A 135 -8.57 0.44 -34.09
CA ASP A 135 -9.15 1.67 -34.63
C ASP A 135 -8.80 1.91 -36.12
N VAL A 136 -7.95 1.06 -36.70
CA VAL A 136 -7.53 1.15 -38.10
C VAL A 136 -8.57 0.51 -39.02
N ALA A 137 -9.17 1.31 -39.90
CA ALA A 137 -10.17 0.82 -40.85
C ALA A 137 -9.60 -0.24 -41.81
N GLY A 138 -10.15 -1.45 -41.77
CA GLY A 138 -9.69 -2.58 -42.59
C GLY A 138 -8.58 -3.42 -41.95
N GLU A 139 -8.14 -3.06 -40.74
CA GLU A 139 -7.22 -3.83 -39.88
C GLU A 139 -7.89 -4.05 -38.49
N GLY A 140 -7.33 -4.94 -37.67
CA GLY A 140 -7.93 -5.30 -36.36
C GLY A 140 -9.09 -6.31 -36.45
N LEU A 141 -9.86 -6.48 -35.35
CA LEU A 141 -10.91 -7.51 -35.18
C LEU A 141 -12.00 -7.51 -36.28
N THR A 142 -12.13 -6.42 -37.05
CA THR A 142 -13.13 -6.27 -38.12
C THR A 142 -12.56 -6.43 -39.53
N ALA A 143 -11.28 -6.82 -39.68
CA ALA A 143 -10.58 -6.96 -40.97
C ALA A 143 -11.05 -8.10 -41.90
N GLY A 144 -12.26 -8.65 -41.68
CA GLY A 144 -12.84 -9.74 -42.46
C GLY A 144 -12.18 -11.11 -42.23
N ASP A 145 -12.54 -12.09 -43.06
CA ASP A 145 -12.24 -13.54 -43.04
C ASP A 145 -10.74 -13.95 -42.90
N LYS A 146 -9.84 -13.00 -42.68
CA LYS A 146 -8.39 -13.18 -42.64
C LYS A 146 -7.82 -13.36 -41.23
N LEU A 147 -8.58 -13.06 -40.18
CA LEU A 147 -8.22 -13.35 -38.80
C LEU A 147 -8.87 -14.66 -38.39
N ASP A 148 -8.09 -15.74 -38.38
CA ASP A 148 -8.48 -16.98 -37.73
C ASP A 148 -8.42 -16.76 -36.20
N SER A 149 -9.50 -16.19 -35.66
CA SER A 149 -9.62 -15.89 -34.24
C SER A 149 -9.96 -17.12 -33.40
N SER A 150 -10.04 -18.31 -34.01
CA SER A 150 -10.45 -19.54 -33.33
C SER A 150 -9.45 -20.01 -32.27
N ASP A 151 -8.17 -19.61 -32.39
CA ASP A 151 -7.07 -20.02 -31.51
C ASP A 151 -6.52 -18.88 -30.62
N VAL A 152 -7.22 -17.74 -30.51
CA VAL A 152 -6.75 -16.58 -29.73
C VAL A 152 -7.55 -16.43 -28.43
N ILE A 153 -6.85 -16.36 -27.29
CA ILE A 153 -7.44 -16.04 -25.98
C ILE A 153 -7.11 -14.60 -25.61
N ILE A 154 -8.13 -13.78 -25.39
CA ILE A 154 -8.00 -12.39 -24.93
C ILE A 154 -8.42 -12.31 -23.46
N GLY A 155 -7.46 -12.03 -22.58
CA GLY A 155 -7.74 -11.73 -21.18
C GLY A 155 -8.04 -10.24 -21.00
N VAL A 156 -9.18 -9.91 -20.41
CA VAL A 156 -9.58 -8.53 -20.09
C VAL A 156 -9.62 -8.36 -18.57
N LEU A 157 -8.79 -7.46 -18.04
CA LEU A 157 -8.80 -7.07 -16.64
C LEU A 157 -9.60 -5.76 -16.49
N ASP A 158 -10.88 -5.90 -16.14
CA ASP A 158 -11.83 -4.79 -15.95
C ASP A 158 -12.67 -5.07 -14.68
N THR A 159 -13.58 -4.18 -14.35
CA THR A 159 -14.60 -4.29 -13.28
C THR A 159 -15.56 -5.47 -13.44
N GLY A 160 -15.54 -6.13 -14.60
CA GLY A 160 -16.37 -7.29 -14.92
C GLY A 160 -17.10 -7.11 -16.25
N ILE A 161 -17.82 -8.15 -16.66
CA ILE A 161 -18.75 -8.10 -17.79
C ILE A 161 -20.17 -8.23 -17.28
N THR A 162 -21.16 -7.78 -18.06
CA THR A 162 -22.59 -8.08 -17.83
C THR A 162 -22.98 -9.21 -18.78
N PRO A 163 -23.01 -10.48 -18.32
CA PRO A 163 -23.25 -11.63 -19.19
C PRO A 163 -24.62 -11.62 -19.87
N GLU A 164 -25.60 -10.92 -19.29
CA GLU A 164 -26.95 -10.80 -19.82
C GLU A 164 -27.10 -9.76 -20.95
N SER A 165 -26.01 -9.07 -21.30
CA SER A 165 -26.02 -8.11 -22.41
C SER A 165 -26.10 -8.86 -23.74
N LYS A 166 -26.96 -8.39 -24.66
CA LYS A 166 -27.10 -8.93 -26.03
C LYS A 166 -25.80 -8.97 -26.84
N SER A 167 -24.78 -8.21 -26.43
CA SER A 167 -23.46 -8.26 -27.05
C SER A 167 -22.73 -9.58 -26.83
N PHE A 168 -23.23 -10.45 -25.94
CA PHE A 168 -22.68 -11.77 -25.63
C PHE A 168 -23.60 -12.94 -26.03
N ASP A 169 -24.71 -12.66 -26.75
CA ASP A 169 -25.60 -13.67 -27.34
C ASP A 169 -25.04 -14.25 -28.66
#